data_AF-R7BQG3-F1
#
_entry.id   AF-R7BQG3-F1
#
_cell.length_a   1.000
_cell.length_b   1.000
_cell.length_c   1.000
_cell.angle_alpha   90.00
_cell.angle_beta   90.00
_cell.angle_gamma   90.00
#
_symmetry.space_group_name_H-M   'P 1'
#
loop_
_entity.id
_entity.type
_entity.pdbx_description
1 polymer ?
#
loop_
_entity_poly.entity_id
_entity_poly.type
_entity_poly.pdbx_seq_one_letter_code
_entity_poly.pdbx_strand_id
1 'polypeptide(L)'
;MQTGQAGFDVTDSMNVSATSNLVNLSENDVLGPGSYGQLTFTVTPYADDLGAVTVSLSREFKGKQGAVSDAVKALASGHVLFFESCANGYYESPILDDELTITQNDFRDASGKTTKPVTKTLYWVWPEYIQNFVYTGNANYYKNLFAADNDSYKAIQQYINTNKGSFYSDQTVPDLSSTMPSADLATCATAYNKADDEIGNAVEYYQVRLTANEVKSS
;
A
#
# COMPACT_ATOMS: atom_id res chain seq x y z
N MET A 1 40.39 -7.71 22.14
CA MET A 1 39.61 -6.56 21.65
C MET A 1 38.29 -7.12 21.16
N GLN A 2 37.24 -6.85 21.93
CA GLN A 2 35.91 -7.42 21.82
C GLN A 2 34.99 -6.29 21.38
N THR A 3 34.40 -6.40 20.20
CA THR A 3 33.18 -5.66 19.85
C THR A 3 32.24 -6.69 19.28
N GLY A 4 31.39 -7.20 20.17
CA GLY A 4 30.35 -8.16 19.86
C GLY A 4 29.41 -7.56 18.83
N GLN A 5 29.22 -8.30 17.75
CA GLN A 5 28.02 -8.24 16.93
C GLN A 5 26.86 -8.48 17.90
N ALA A 6 26.08 -7.43 18.20
CA ALA A 6 24.84 -7.59 18.96
C ALA A 6 24.00 -8.60 18.16
N GLY A 7 23.84 -9.80 18.72
CA GLY A 7 22.98 -10.81 18.14
C GLY A 7 21.58 -10.22 17.99
N PHE A 8 20.90 -10.54 16.90
CA PHE A 8 19.47 -10.29 16.77
C PHE A 8 18.78 -10.90 18.00
N ASP A 9 18.28 -10.06 18.89
CA ASP A 9 17.50 -10.48 20.04
C ASP A 9 16.05 -10.65 19.59
N VAL A 10 15.60 -11.90 19.54
CA VAL A 10 14.21 -12.25 19.18
C VAL A 10 13.24 -11.89 20.32
N THR A 11 13.69 -11.39 21.47
CA THR A 11 12.80 -10.83 22.49
C THR A 11 12.21 -9.47 22.08
N ASP A 12 12.78 -8.81 21.07
CA ASP A 12 12.21 -7.62 20.41
C ASP A 12 11.35 -7.98 19.18
N SER A 13 11.09 -9.27 18.94
CA SER A 13 10.32 -9.71 17.78
C SER A 13 8.82 -9.56 17.98
N MET A 14 8.16 -8.95 16.99
CA MET A 14 6.72 -8.71 17.00
C MET A 14 5.94 -9.92 16.53
N ASN A 15 4.90 -10.28 17.29
CA ASN A 15 3.98 -11.33 16.90
C ASN A 15 2.93 -10.79 15.92
N VAL A 16 3.24 -10.88 14.62
CA VAL A 16 2.25 -10.74 13.55
C VAL A 16 1.45 -12.04 13.51
N SER A 17 0.20 -12.03 13.96
CA SER A 17 -0.59 -13.25 14.06
C SER A 17 -0.86 -13.87 12.68
N ALA A 18 -1.14 -15.18 12.64
CA ALA A 18 -1.48 -15.92 11.41
C ALA A 18 -2.74 -15.41 10.67
N THR A 19 -3.39 -14.37 11.18
CA THR A 19 -4.53 -13.67 10.59
C THR A 19 -4.16 -12.37 9.88
N SER A 20 -2.88 -11.95 9.90
CA SER A 20 -2.38 -10.80 9.13
C SER A 20 -2.15 -11.17 7.66
N ASN A 21 -3.21 -11.64 7.02
CA ASN A 21 -3.23 -11.93 5.59
C ASN A 21 -3.78 -10.71 4.84
N LEU A 22 -3.40 -10.58 3.56
CA LEU A 22 -4.16 -9.74 2.63
C LEU A 22 -5.54 -10.40 2.47
N VAL A 23 -6.51 -9.97 3.27
CA VAL A 23 -7.88 -10.50 3.20
C VAL A 23 -8.50 -9.97 1.92
N ASN A 24 -8.54 -10.80 0.88
CA ASN A 24 -9.23 -10.47 -0.36
C ASN A 24 -10.75 -10.47 -0.10
N LEU A 25 -11.38 -9.32 -0.30
CA LEU A 25 -12.82 -9.13 -0.09
C LEU A 25 -13.59 -9.11 -1.43
N SER A 26 -12.92 -9.44 -2.54
CA SER A 26 -13.56 -9.60 -3.85
C SER A 26 -14.28 -10.94 -3.98
N GLU A 27 -15.28 -11.01 -4.87
CA GLU A 27 -16.22 -12.13 -4.96
C GLU A 27 -15.59 -13.46 -5.42
N ASN A 28 -14.37 -13.46 -5.99
CA ASN A 28 -13.81 -14.62 -6.69
C ASN A 28 -12.47 -15.14 -6.15
N ASP A 29 -12.01 -14.70 -4.97
CA ASP A 29 -10.73 -15.06 -4.32
C ASP A 29 -9.43 -14.84 -5.14
N VAL A 30 -9.53 -14.54 -6.43
CA VAL A 30 -8.41 -14.18 -7.31
C VAL A 30 -8.00 -12.73 -7.05
N LEU A 31 -6.69 -12.51 -6.92
CA LEU A 31 -6.11 -11.18 -6.86
C LEU A 31 -5.85 -10.68 -8.29
N GLY A 32 -6.44 -9.55 -8.65
CA GLY A 32 -6.24 -8.90 -9.95
C GLY A 32 -6.91 -7.52 -9.99
N PRO A 33 -7.04 -6.91 -11.19
CA PRO A 33 -7.72 -5.63 -11.35
C PRO A 33 -9.12 -5.64 -10.73
N GLY A 34 -9.41 -4.64 -9.90
CA GLY A 34 -10.65 -4.51 -9.14
C GLY A 34 -10.67 -5.23 -7.78
N SER A 35 -9.68 -6.08 -7.48
CA SER A 35 -9.56 -6.70 -6.15
C SER A 35 -9.25 -5.66 -5.07
N TYR A 36 -9.77 -5.90 -3.88
CA TYR A 36 -9.54 -5.05 -2.73
C TYR A 36 -9.64 -5.86 -1.43
N GLY A 37 -9.19 -5.26 -0.34
CA GLY A 37 -9.17 -5.97 0.92
C GLY A 37 -8.61 -5.18 2.08
N GLN A 38 -8.31 -5.92 3.14
CA GLN A 38 -7.76 -5.37 4.38
C GLN A 38 -6.57 -6.21 4.86
N LEU A 39 -5.68 -5.56 5.61
CA LEU A 39 -4.60 -6.17 6.35
C LEU A 39 -4.64 -5.62 7.78
N THR A 40 -4.98 -6.47 8.74
CA THR A 40 -5.08 -6.07 10.15
C THR A 40 -3.96 -6.71 10.96
N PHE A 41 -3.32 -5.89 11.79
CA PHE A 41 -2.26 -6.33 12.69
C PHE A 41 -2.27 -5.52 13.98
N THR A 42 -1.67 -6.08 15.03
CA THR A 42 -1.51 -5.42 16.32
C THR A 42 -0.04 -5.24 16.63
N VAL A 43 0.34 -4.01 16.96
CA VAL A 43 1.66 -3.68 17.48
C VAL A 43 1.57 -3.61 18.99
N THR A 44 2.31 -4.49 19.67
CA THR A 44 2.35 -4.55 21.13
C THR A 44 3.68 -3.98 21.61
N PRO A 45 3.67 -2.88 22.39
CA PRO A 45 4.90 -2.33 22.96
C PRO A 45 5.41 -3.24 24.09
N TYR A 46 6.72 -3.42 24.16
CA TYR A 46 7.39 -4.13 25.27
C TYR A 46 8.07 -3.17 26.27
N ALA A 47 8.30 -1.91 25.88
CA ALA A 47 8.79 -0.82 26.72
C ALA A 47 7.62 0.08 27.18
N ASP A 48 7.77 0.76 28.32
CA ASP A 48 6.74 1.69 28.84
C ASP A 48 7.02 3.17 28.52
N ASP A 49 8.11 3.46 27.80
CA ASP A 49 8.59 4.78 27.36
C ASP A 49 8.84 4.92 25.83
N LEU A 50 8.30 4.01 25.02
CA LEU A 50 8.37 3.97 23.55
C LEU A 50 8.11 5.36 22.91
N GLY A 51 8.94 5.75 21.94
CA GLY A 51 8.76 6.99 21.18
C GLY A 51 7.69 6.86 20.11
N ALA A 52 8.07 6.40 18.92
CA ALA A 52 7.12 6.02 17.88
C ALA A 52 7.53 4.67 17.28
N VAL A 53 6.66 4.08 16.48
CA VAL A 53 6.98 2.87 15.72
C VAL A 53 6.76 3.16 14.24
N THR A 54 7.76 2.86 13.42
CA THR A 54 7.60 2.81 11.97
C THR A 54 7.38 1.35 11.57
N VAL A 55 6.25 1.06 10.94
CA VAL A 55 5.95 -0.23 10.32
C VAL A 55 6.27 -0.10 8.83
N SER A 56 7.32 -0.77 8.37
CA SER A 56 7.69 -0.85 6.95
C SER A 56 6.94 -2.01 6.27
N LEU A 57 6.40 -1.73 5.08
CA LEU A 57 5.76 -2.70 4.20
C LEU A 57 6.76 -3.13 3.13
N SER A 58 7.22 -4.37 3.19
CA SER A 58 8.07 -4.94 2.15
C SER A 58 7.27 -5.90 1.26
N ARG A 59 7.63 -5.95 -0.03
CA ARG A 59 6.88 -6.70 -1.05
C ARG A 59 7.77 -7.77 -1.66
N GLU A 60 7.29 -9.01 -1.66
CA GLU A 60 7.97 -10.15 -2.28
C GLU A 60 7.08 -10.76 -3.37
N PHE A 61 7.72 -11.17 -4.47
CA PHE A 61 7.02 -11.65 -5.66
C PHE A 61 7.58 -13.00 -6.09
N LYS A 62 6.69 -13.94 -6.40
CA LYS A 62 7.03 -15.20 -7.05
C LYS A 62 6.39 -15.24 -8.43
N GLY A 63 7.17 -15.59 -9.44
CA GLY A 63 6.70 -15.60 -10.82
C GLY A 63 6.20 -16.96 -11.28
N LYS A 64 5.30 -16.95 -12.26
CA LYS A 64 4.71 -18.16 -12.86
C LYS A 64 5.74 -19.01 -13.61
N GLN A 65 6.77 -18.38 -14.15
CA GLN A 65 7.79 -19.02 -14.99
C GLN A 65 9.22 -18.69 -14.51
N GLY A 66 9.39 -18.50 -13.19
CA GLY A 66 10.69 -18.20 -12.57
C GLY A 66 10.74 -16.83 -11.89
N ALA A 67 11.90 -16.18 -11.92
CA ALA A 67 12.08 -14.88 -11.27
C ALA A 67 11.27 -13.79 -11.99
N VAL A 68 10.58 -12.96 -11.20
CA VAL A 68 9.89 -11.76 -11.71
C VAL A 68 10.93 -10.67 -11.98
N SER A 69 10.85 -10.00 -13.14
CA SER A 69 11.74 -8.90 -13.47
C SER A 69 11.47 -7.68 -12.57
N ASP A 70 12.47 -6.84 -12.33
CA ASP A 70 12.30 -5.66 -11.46
C ASP A 70 11.31 -4.65 -12.03
N ALA A 71 11.20 -4.55 -13.36
CA ALA A 71 10.17 -3.76 -14.01
C ALA A 71 8.75 -4.23 -13.64
N VAL A 72 8.49 -5.55 -13.71
CA VAL A 72 7.18 -6.10 -13.34
C VAL A 72 6.92 -5.98 -11.84
N LYS A 73 7.95 -6.12 -10.99
CA LYS A 73 7.80 -5.86 -9.54
C LYS A 73 7.40 -4.41 -9.27
N ALA A 74 7.98 -3.46 -10.01
CA ALA A 74 7.62 -2.05 -9.90
C ALA A 74 6.16 -1.82 -10.32
N LEU A 75 5.73 -2.39 -11.45
CA LEU A 75 4.34 -2.34 -11.91
C LEU A 75 3.38 -2.90 -10.85
N ALA A 76 3.65 -4.11 -10.36
CA ALA A 76 2.81 -4.75 -9.36
C ALA A 76 2.78 -3.96 -8.03
N SER A 77 3.87 -3.27 -7.68
CA SER A 77 3.92 -2.41 -6.49
C SER A 77 3.10 -1.13 -6.65
N GLY A 78 3.03 -0.54 -7.84
CA GLY A 78 2.15 0.61 -8.10
C GLY A 78 0.68 0.22 -8.29
N HIS A 79 0.40 -1.01 -8.69
CA HIS A 79 -0.98 -1.48 -8.91
C HIS A 79 -1.66 -1.92 -7.62
N VAL A 80 -0.94 -2.54 -6.68
CA VAL A 80 -1.48 -2.88 -5.35
C VAL A 80 -1.16 -1.74 -4.37
N LEU A 81 -2.14 -0.87 -4.11
CA LEU A 81 -1.98 0.32 -3.27
C LEU A 81 -2.48 0.07 -1.85
N PHE A 82 -1.91 0.79 -0.88
CA PHE A 82 -2.28 0.73 0.54
C PHE A 82 -2.74 2.10 1.05
N PHE A 83 -3.71 2.09 1.96
CA PHE A 83 -4.36 3.25 2.54
C PHE A 83 -4.63 3.02 4.03
N GLU A 84 -4.59 4.08 4.83
CA GLU A 84 -4.94 4.00 6.25
C GLU A 84 -6.46 3.98 6.49
N SER A 85 -7.26 4.45 5.54
CA SER A 85 -8.72 4.45 5.69
C SER A 85 -9.47 4.13 4.40
N CYS A 86 -10.63 3.48 4.58
CA CYS A 86 -11.63 3.31 3.54
C CYS A 86 -13.03 3.45 4.17
N ALA A 87 -13.78 4.44 3.72
CA ALA A 87 -15.12 4.75 4.22
C ALA A 87 -16.11 4.76 3.06
N ASN A 88 -17.19 3.98 3.19
CA ASN A 88 -18.18 3.80 2.14
C ASN A 88 -17.53 3.45 0.79
N GLY A 89 -16.45 2.66 0.78
CA GLY A 89 -15.69 2.24 -0.40
C GLY A 89 -14.89 3.33 -1.11
N TYR A 90 -14.65 4.47 -0.47
CA TYR A 90 -13.68 5.48 -0.91
C TYR A 90 -12.46 5.46 0.00
N TYR A 91 -11.29 5.60 -0.58
CA TYR A 91 -10.00 5.46 0.10
C TYR A 91 -9.40 6.84 0.41
N GLU A 92 -8.72 6.96 1.54
CA GLU A 92 -7.99 8.16 1.95
C GLU A 92 -6.69 7.79 2.68
N SER A 93 -5.79 8.78 2.82
CA SER A 93 -4.47 8.62 3.46
C SER A 93 -3.64 7.50 2.82
N PRO A 94 -3.21 7.67 1.56
CA PRO A 94 -2.40 6.68 0.86
C PRO A 94 -1.04 6.52 1.53
N ILE A 95 -0.55 5.27 1.61
CA ILE A 95 0.79 4.92 2.07
C ILE A 95 1.69 4.86 0.83
N LEU A 96 2.43 5.92 0.58
CA LEU A 96 3.17 6.14 -0.68
C LEU A 96 4.65 5.74 -0.61
N ASP A 97 5.21 5.68 0.60
CA ASP A 97 6.60 5.35 0.91
C ASP A 97 6.74 3.95 1.51
N ASP A 98 5.67 3.15 1.46
CA ASP A 98 5.59 1.84 2.10
C ASP A 98 5.88 1.88 3.62
N GLU A 99 5.66 3.02 4.29
CA GLU A 99 5.84 3.17 5.74
C GLU A 99 4.57 3.69 6.44
N LEU A 100 4.25 3.07 7.58
CA LEU A 100 3.20 3.53 8.48
C LEU A 100 3.82 3.94 9.81
N THR A 101 3.59 5.19 10.23
CA THR A 101 4.01 5.65 11.56
C THR A 101 2.88 5.49 12.57
N ILE A 102 3.17 4.82 13.68
CA ILE A 102 2.31 4.76 14.86
C ILE A 102 2.94 5.65 15.93
N THR A 103 2.21 6.66 16.36
CA THR A 103 2.74 7.71 17.24
C THR A 103 2.79 7.24 18.70
N GLN A 104 3.61 7.91 19.52
CA GLN A 104 3.66 7.67 20.96
C GLN A 104 2.27 7.65 21.61
N ASN A 105 1.44 8.61 21.21
CA ASN A 105 0.13 8.83 21.81
C ASN A 105 -0.82 7.65 21.55
N ASP A 106 -0.64 6.94 20.44
CA ASP A 106 -1.41 5.74 20.14
C ASP A 106 -1.13 4.64 21.17
N PHE A 107 0.10 4.53 21.67
CA PHE A 107 0.50 3.52 22.66
C PHE A 107 0.24 3.92 24.13
N ARG A 108 -0.13 5.18 24.40
CA ARG A 108 -0.36 5.64 25.78
C ARG A 108 -1.59 5.00 26.41
N ASP A 109 -1.42 4.47 27.62
CA ASP A 109 -2.49 4.05 28.52
C ASP A 109 -2.99 5.23 29.38
N ALA A 110 -3.95 4.97 30.27
CA ALA A 110 -4.51 6.00 31.16
C ALA A 110 -3.51 6.57 32.17
N SER A 111 -2.38 5.90 32.41
CA SER A 111 -1.29 6.37 33.27
C SER A 111 -0.24 7.19 32.51
N GLY A 112 -0.39 7.31 31.19
CA GLY A 112 0.55 8.01 30.31
C GLY A 112 1.75 7.17 29.87
N LYS A 113 1.82 5.89 30.29
CA LYS A 113 2.84 4.94 29.87
C LYS A 113 2.50 4.31 28.52
N THR A 114 3.50 3.93 27.75
CA THR A 114 3.32 3.40 26.39
C THR A 114 3.11 1.88 26.35
N THR A 115 2.22 1.36 27.19
CA THR A 115 2.00 -0.09 27.34
C THR A 115 0.82 -0.63 26.53
N LYS A 116 0.01 0.25 25.94
CA LYS A 116 -1.25 -0.13 25.29
C LYS A 116 -0.97 -0.69 23.90
N PRO A 117 -1.36 -1.95 23.59
CA PRO A 117 -1.29 -2.46 22.22
C PRO A 117 -2.16 -1.64 21.26
N VAL A 118 -1.68 -1.47 20.03
CA VAL A 118 -2.36 -0.70 18.99
C VAL A 118 -2.66 -1.62 17.81
N THR A 119 -3.95 -1.79 17.52
CA THR A 119 -4.40 -2.47 16.30
C THR A 119 -4.53 -1.46 15.17
N LYS A 120 -3.95 -1.78 14.02
CA LYS A 120 -4.07 -1.02 12.78
C LYS A 120 -4.69 -1.90 11.70
N THR A 121 -5.50 -1.26 10.87
CA THR A 121 -6.08 -1.88 9.66
C THR A 121 -5.61 -1.05 8.48
N LEU A 122 -4.92 -1.69 7.54
CA LEU A 122 -4.61 -1.11 6.24
C LEU A 122 -5.62 -1.61 5.24
N TYR A 123 -6.06 -0.71 4.36
CA TYR A 123 -6.93 -1.03 3.25
C TYR A 123 -6.09 -1.11 1.99
N TRP A 124 -6.25 -2.17 1.22
CA TRP A 124 -5.53 -2.32 -0.04
C TRP A 124 -6.48 -2.48 -1.20
N VAL A 125 -6.03 -2.07 -2.37
CA VAL A 125 -6.82 -2.10 -3.60
C VAL A 125 -5.91 -2.22 -4.80
N TRP A 126 -6.36 -2.98 -5.78
CA TRP A 126 -5.87 -2.96 -7.15
C TRP A 126 -6.90 -2.24 -8.01
N PRO A 127 -6.73 -0.95 -8.32
CA PRO A 127 -7.70 -0.21 -9.12
C PRO A 127 -7.79 -0.79 -10.53
N GLU A 128 -9.02 -1.10 -10.95
CA GLU A 128 -9.28 -1.77 -12.24
C GLU A 128 -8.94 -0.87 -13.43
N TYR A 129 -9.07 0.45 -13.27
CA TYR A 129 -8.91 1.40 -14.36
C TYR A 129 -8.11 2.62 -13.90
N ILE A 130 -7.23 3.12 -14.77
CA ILE A 130 -6.50 4.38 -14.50
C ILE A 130 -7.44 5.58 -14.26
N GLN A 131 -8.66 5.54 -14.80
CA GLN A 131 -9.68 6.59 -14.57
C GLN A 131 -10.04 6.74 -13.09
N ASN A 132 -9.84 5.70 -12.26
CA ASN A 132 -10.12 5.75 -10.82
C ASN A 132 -9.25 6.78 -10.08
N PHE A 133 -8.16 7.21 -10.70
CA PHE A 133 -7.27 8.27 -10.21
C PHE A 133 -7.55 9.63 -10.86
N VAL A 134 -8.45 9.72 -11.84
CA VAL A 134 -8.76 10.94 -12.59
C VAL A 134 -10.11 11.50 -12.16
N TYR A 135 -11.11 10.65 -12.03
CA TYR A 135 -12.44 11.05 -11.59
C TYR A 135 -12.65 10.75 -10.11
N THR A 136 -13.58 11.48 -9.48
CA THR A 136 -13.94 11.31 -8.07
C THR A 136 -15.43 10.99 -7.93
N GLY A 137 -15.80 10.40 -6.81
CA GLY A 137 -17.17 10.02 -6.50
C GLY A 137 -17.72 8.94 -7.45
N ASN A 138 -19.03 8.88 -7.53
CA ASN A 138 -19.73 8.02 -8.49
C ASN A 138 -19.86 8.76 -9.82
N ALA A 139 -19.03 8.41 -10.79
CA ALA A 139 -19.12 8.96 -12.14
C ALA A 139 -19.63 7.86 -13.10
N ASN A 140 -20.75 8.13 -13.77
CA ASN A 140 -21.45 7.19 -14.64
C ASN A 140 -21.86 5.90 -13.91
N TYR A 141 -21.16 4.79 -14.18
CA TYR A 141 -21.41 3.45 -13.64
C TYR A 141 -20.28 2.96 -12.73
N TYR A 142 -19.25 3.78 -12.52
CA TYR A 142 -18.05 3.40 -11.78
C TYR A 142 -17.94 4.21 -10.50
N LYS A 143 -17.63 3.50 -9.41
CA LYS A 143 -17.23 4.12 -8.17
C LYS A 143 -15.72 4.35 -8.22
N ASN A 144 -15.31 5.61 -8.28
CA ASN A 144 -13.90 5.94 -8.31
C ASN A 144 -13.26 5.79 -6.93
N LEU A 145 -11.92 5.86 -6.90
CA LEU A 145 -11.16 5.54 -5.71
C LEU A 145 -11.37 6.55 -4.58
N PHE A 146 -11.57 7.83 -4.93
CA PHE A 146 -11.73 8.94 -4.00
C PHE A 146 -13.13 9.54 -4.07
N ALA A 147 -13.67 9.96 -2.92
CA ALA A 147 -15.01 10.53 -2.84
C ALA A 147 -15.10 11.92 -3.52
N ALA A 148 -14.04 12.71 -3.41
CA ALA A 148 -13.94 14.08 -3.90
C ALA A 148 -12.49 14.47 -4.19
N ASP A 149 -12.30 15.65 -4.78
CA ASP A 149 -10.98 16.27 -4.98
C ASP A 149 -10.40 16.74 -3.63
N ASN A 150 -9.70 15.83 -2.95
CA ASN A 150 -9.07 16.04 -1.65
C ASN A 150 -7.54 15.81 -1.71
N ASP A 151 -6.86 15.98 -0.58
CA ASP A 151 -5.40 15.87 -0.53
C ASP A 151 -4.90 14.46 -0.88
N SER A 152 -5.65 13.42 -0.51
CA SER A 152 -5.31 12.03 -0.87
C SER A 152 -5.38 11.80 -2.39
N TYR A 153 -6.42 12.31 -3.03
CA TYR A 153 -6.59 12.29 -4.49
C TYR A 153 -5.44 13.01 -5.21
N LYS A 154 -5.06 14.20 -4.75
CA LYS A 154 -3.94 14.96 -5.33
C LYS A 154 -2.61 14.29 -5.10
N ALA A 155 -2.38 13.76 -3.89
CA ALA A 155 -1.13 13.09 -3.53
C ALA A 155 -0.90 11.86 -4.42
N ILE A 156 -1.92 11.03 -4.66
CA ILE A 156 -1.75 9.86 -5.53
C ILE A 156 -1.52 10.25 -6.99
N GLN A 157 -2.19 11.28 -7.52
CA GLN A 157 -1.96 11.75 -8.89
C GLN A 157 -0.51 12.22 -9.06
N GLN A 158 -0.02 13.02 -8.12
CA GLN A 158 1.37 13.48 -8.12
C GLN A 158 2.35 12.30 -8.02
N TYR A 159 2.05 11.33 -7.17
CA TYR A 159 2.85 10.12 -7.00
C TYR A 159 2.93 9.32 -8.31
N ILE A 160 1.80 9.07 -8.98
CA ILE A 160 1.75 8.38 -10.28
C ILE A 160 2.56 9.14 -11.33
N ASN A 161 2.39 10.45 -11.43
CA ASN A 161 3.08 11.28 -12.42
C ASN A 161 4.62 11.25 -12.24
N THR A 162 5.07 11.13 -10.99
CA THR A 162 6.49 11.01 -10.62
C THR A 162 7.03 9.59 -10.82
N ASN A 163 6.17 8.56 -10.66
CA ASN A 163 6.55 7.15 -10.65
C ASN A 163 5.92 6.37 -11.80
N LYS A 164 5.83 6.94 -13.01
CA LYS A 164 5.14 6.34 -14.16
C LYS A 164 5.53 4.89 -14.45
N GLY A 165 6.80 4.54 -14.26
CA GLY A 165 7.31 3.17 -14.45
C GLY A 165 6.74 2.11 -13.49
N SER A 166 6.05 2.53 -12.43
CA SER A 166 5.34 1.64 -11.50
C SER A 166 3.86 1.49 -11.84
N PHE A 167 3.34 2.22 -12.81
CA PHE A 167 1.90 2.20 -13.17
C PHE A 167 1.65 1.87 -14.64
N TYR A 168 2.61 2.18 -15.52
CA TYR A 168 2.46 2.04 -16.96
C TYR A 168 3.60 1.23 -17.56
N SER A 169 3.27 0.32 -18.48
CA SER A 169 4.26 -0.37 -19.30
C SER A 169 5.00 0.57 -20.26
N ASP A 170 4.39 1.70 -20.61
CA ASP A 170 4.97 2.78 -21.39
C ASP A 170 4.90 4.08 -20.59
N GLN A 171 6.05 4.71 -20.37
CA GLN A 171 6.15 5.93 -19.56
C GLN A 171 5.92 7.20 -20.39
N THR A 172 5.79 7.11 -21.72
CA THR A 172 5.50 8.22 -22.63
C THR A 172 4.01 8.59 -22.65
N VAL A 173 3.38 8.57 -21.46
CA VAL A 173 1.99 8.93 -21.26
C VAL A 173 1.87 10.36 -20.68
N PRO A 174 0.76 11.06 -20.95
CA PRO A 174 0.46 12.34 -20.31
C PRO A 174 0.42 12.24 -18.78
N ASP A 175 0.66 13.36 -18.11
CA ASP A 175 0.42 13.46 -16.67
C ASP A 175 -1.08 13.35 -16.36
N LEU A 176 -1.42 12.61 -15.32
CA LEU A 176 -2.76 12.57 -14.77
C LEU A 176 -3.15 13.95 -14.22
N SER A 177 -4.38 14.34 -14.53
CA SER A 177 -5.04 15.55 -14.03
C SER A 177 -6.54 15.35 -14.08
N SER A 178 -7.29 15.94 -13.15
CA SER A 178 -8.76 15.97 -13.15
C SER A 178 -9.38 16.56 -14.42
N THR A 179 -8.60 17.38 -15.16
CA THR A 179 -9.03 18.08 -16.37
C THR A 179 -8.40 17.54 -17.64
N MET A 180 -7.71 16.39 -17.58
CA MET A 180 -7.04 15.84 -18.74
C MET A 180 -8.03 15.52 -19.88
N PRO A 181 -7.68 15.78 -21.15
CA PRO A 181 -8.50 15.39 -22.30
C PRO A 181 -8.78 13.89 -22.34
N SER A 182 -9.92 13.49 -22.90
CA SER A 182 -10.29 12.08 -23.04
C SER A 182 -9.30 11.28 -23.89
N ALA A 183 -8.65 11.91 -24.88
CA ALA A 183 -7.62 11.28 -25.69
C ALA A 183 -6.35 10.95 -24.89
N ASP A 184 -5.98 11.84 -23.96
CA ASP A 184 -4.85 11.65 -23.05
C ASP A 184 -5.18 10.53 -22.05
N LEU A 185 -6.41 10.52 -21.51
CA LEU A 185 -6.87 9.45 -20.63
C LEU A 185 -6.86 8.08 -21.34
N ALA A 186 -7.28 8.02 -22.61
CA ALA A 186 -7.23 6.79 -23.40
C ALA A 186 -5.79 6.28 -23.61
N THR A 187 -4.84 7.21 -23.79
CA THR A 187 -3.41 6.88 -23.88
C THR A 187 -2.91 6.27 -22.57
N CYS A 188 -3.21 6.90 -21.43
CA CYS A 188 -2.88 6.35 -20.11
C CYS A 188 -3.54 4.99 -19.85
N ALA A 189 -4.82 4.83 -20.23
CA ALA A 189 -5.57 3.59 -20.01
C ALA A 189 -4.96 2.43 -20.80
N THR A 190 -4.53 2.67 -22.05
CA THR A 190 -3.88 1.65 -22.86
C THR A 190 -2.58 1.15 -22.21
N ALA A 191 -1.76 2.08 -21.70
CA ALA A 191 -0.49 1.73 -21.06
C ALA A 191 -0.67 1.08 -19.68
N TYR A 192 -1.71 1.47 -18.93
CA TYR A 192 -2.05 0.88 -17.62
C TYR A 192 -2.58 -0.55 -17.77
N ASN A 193 -3.53 -0.78 -18.69
CA ASN A 193 -4.07 -2.12 -18.94
C ASN A 193 -2.99 -3.08 -19.44
N LYS A 194 -2.03 -2.58 -20.23
CA LYS A 194 -0.87 -3.38 -20.63
C LYS A 194 -0.01 -3.76 -19.42
N ALA A 195 0.13 -2.88 -18.43
CA ALA A 195 0.82 -3.20 -17.18
C ALA A 195 0.08 -4.27 -16.39
N ASP A 196 -1.25 -4.20 -16.30
CA ASP A 196 -2.07 -5.26 -15.69
C ASP A 196 -1.81 -6.62 -16.36
N ASP A 197 -1.80 -6.66 -17.70
CA ASP A 197 -1.51 -7.88 -18.46
C ASP A 197 -0.08 -8.40 -18.20
N GLU A 198 0.92 -7.52 -18.13
CA GLU A 198 2.30 -7.90 -17.83
C GLU A 198 2.43 -8.49 -16.41
N ILE A 199 1.79 -7.89 -15.41
CA ILE A 199 1.75 -8.41 -14.04
C ILE A 199 1.04 -9.77 -14.05
N GLY A 200 -0.14 -9.86 -14.65
CA GLY A 200 -0.96 -11.06 -14.70
C GLY A 200 -0.28 -12.24 -15.40
N ASN A 201 0.57 -11.99 -16.40
CA ASN A 201 1.33 -13.04 -17.08
C ASN A 201 2.58 -13.49 -16.32
N ALA A 202 3.15 -12.62 -15.49
CA ALA A 202 4.44 -12.87 -14.85
C ALA A 202 4.33 -13.29 -13.38
N VAL A 203 3.42 -12.70 -12.59
CA VAL A 203 3.33 -12.87 -11.13
C VAL A 203 2.34 -13.97 -10.77
N GLU A 204 2.79 -14.92 -9.95
CA GLU A 204 1.98 -15.99 -9.37
C GLU A 204 1.54 -15.66 -7.94
N TYR A 205 2.48 -15.15 -7.13
CA TYR A 205 2.21 -14.78 -5.74
C TYR A 205 2.75 -13.39 -5.45
N TYR A 206 1.95 -12.66 -4.68
CA TYR A 206 2.27 -11.38 -4.08
C TYR A 206 2.23 -11.53 -2.55
N GLN A 207 3.35 -11.24 -1.89
CA GLN A 207 3.44 -11.30 -0.44
C GLN A 207 3.83 -9.93 0.10
N VAL A 208 3.14 -9.51 1.17
CA VAL A 208 3.51 -8.34 1.97
C VAL A 208 4.09 -8.83 3.27
N ARG A 209 5.23 -8.27 3.66
CA ARG A 209 5.85 -8.49 4.96
C ARG A 209 5.92 -7.17 5.72
N LEU A 210 5.34 -7.17 6.91
CA LEU A 210 5.40 -6.07 7.84
C LEU A 210 6.61 -6.24 8.76
N THR A 211 7.41 -5.18 8.90
CA THR A 211 8.50 -5.10 9.89
C THR A 211 8.30 -3.82 10.65
N ALA A 212 8.23 -3.86 11.98
CA ALA A 212 8.21 -2.63 12.76
C ALA A 212 9.55 -2.36 13.43
N ASN A 213 9.87 -1.08 13.53
CA ASN A 213 11.10 -0.58 14.11
C ASN A 213 10.74 0.53 15.10
N GLU A 214 11.35 0.49 16.28
CA GLU A 214 11.23 1.59 17.23
C GLU A 214 11.98 2.83 16.71
N VAL A 215 11.33 3.98 16.83
CA VAL A 215 11.94 5.30 16.67
C VAL A 215 12.16 5.87 18.06
N LYS A 216 13.43 5.92 18.48
CA LYS A 216 13.80 6.45 19.80
C LYS A 216 13.44 7.93 19.89
N SER A 217 12.81 8.31 21.00
CA SER A 217 12.62 9.71 21.37
C SER A 217 14.00 10.33 21.63
N SER A 218 14.38 11.34 20.84
CA SER A 218 15.58 12.16 21.07
C SER A 218 15.45 13.03 22.30
#